data_AF-A0A1Y2C372-F1
#
_entry.id   AF-A0A1Y2C372-F1
#
_cell.length_a   1.000
_cell.length_b   1.000
_cell.length_c   1.000
_cell.angle_alpha   90.00
_cell.angle_beta   90.00
_cell.angle_gamma   90.00
#
_symmetry.space_group_name_H-M   'P 1'
#
loop_
_entity.id
_entity.type
_entity.pdbx_description
1 polymer ?
#
loop_
_entity_poly.entity_id
_entity_poly.type
_entity_poly.pdbx_seq_one_letter_code
_entity_poly.pdbx_strand_id
1 'polypeptide(L)'
;MNRTALRSFLADLNTAGLDLVFPFPAQTYNTTCLTSTANSQGNPLPPLPTFSRKSTLSLLVANTKHLWPIFLSYYKSSPSARAATDPLDDYIDSTITTLLKTHFPSTPATTRYTHDTGDRFVHFQRLAHHIGFAHYNPTLFLSVHEQYGPWFAFRALVVLDIEFEENVWDDMLITKPTHIPPLDPVPDQLEAVKFHMDRFFAAAQGYDNRAHENHVHLIAARDASTKDSARHYRYSDDQIRYHYTKDVSVLDRK
;
A
#
# COMPACT_ATOMS: atom_id res chain seq x y z
N MET A 1 14.63 5.51 -20.91
CA MET A 1 13.46 4.73 -20.44
C MET A 1 12.38 4.65 -21.52
N ASN A 2 11.73 3.48 -21.74
CA ASN A 2 10.60 3.37 -22.68
C ASN A 2 9.31 3.91 -22.05
N ARG A 3 9.01 5.20 -22.30
CA ARG A 3 7.85 5.90 -21.71
C ARG A 3 6.51 5.27 -22.10
N THR A 4 6.40 4.69 -23.30
CA THR A 4 5.18 4.03 -23.76
C THR A 4 4.89 2.78 -22.95
N ALA A 5 5.88 1.91 -22.78
CA ALA A 5 5.73 0.69 -21.97
C ALA A 5 5.34 1.02 -20.52
N LEU A 6 5.94 2.07 -19.95
CA LEU A 6 5.61 2.51 -18.60
C LEU A 6 4.16 3.03 -18.50
N ARG A 7 3.70 3.86 -19.44
CA ARG A 7 2.30 4.33 -19.45
C ARG A 7 1.32 3.18 -19.57
N SER A 8 1.58 2.22 -20.46
CA SER A 8 0.74 1.04 -20.62
C SER A 8 0.74 0.17 -19.36
N PHE A 9 1.88 -0.01 -18.70
CA PHE A 9 1.97 -0.72 -17.43
C PHE A 9 1.13 -0.06 -16.33
N LEU A 10 1.20 1.27 -16.19
CA LEU A 10 0.40 2.01 -15.21
C LEU A 10 -1.10 1.94 -15.51
N ALA A 11 -1.49 2.01 -16.78
CA ALA A 11 -2.88 1.86 -17.20
C ALA A 11 -3.43 0.46 -16.92
N ASP A 12 -2.61 -0.58 -17.13
CA ASP A 12 -3.00 -1.97 -16.85
C ASP A 12 -3.07 -2.24 -15.35
N LEU A 13 -2.18 -1.66 -14.54
CA LEU A 13 -2.28 -1.69 -13.08
C LEU A 13 -3.59 -1.06 -12.61
N ASN A 14 -3.92 0.12 -13.13
CA ASN A 14 -5.18 0.79 -12.82
C ASN A 14 -6.39 -0.08 -13.19
N THR A 15 -6.40 -0.65 -14.40
CA THR A 15 -7.45 -1.57 -14.88
C THR A 15 -7.57 -2.82 -14.00
N ALA A 16 -6.47 -3.26 -13.39
CA ALA A 16 -6.44 -4.39 -12.46
C ALA A 16 -6.79 -4.01 -11.01
N GLY A 17 -7.17 -2.75 -10.76
CA GLY A 17 -7.58 -2.28 -9.43
C GLY A 17 -6.44 -1.72 -8.57
N LEU A 18 -5.23 -1.63 -9.10
CA LEU A 18 -4.05 -1.05 -8.47
C LEU A 18 -3.91 0.41 -8.92
N ASP A 19 -4.85 1.24 -8.48
CA ASP A 19 -5.09 2.59 -8.98
C ASP A 19 -4.17 3.67 -8.39
N LEU A 20 -3.39 3.34 -7.36
CA LEU A 20 -2.44 4.25 -6.74
C LEU A 20 -1.01 3.76 -7.00
N VAL A 21 -0.31 4.43 -7.92
CA VAL A 21 1.09 4.13 -8.21
C VAL A 21 1.92 5.39 -8.06
N PHE A 22 2.94 5.32 -7.20
CA PHE A 22 3.79 6.46 -6.91
C PHE A 22 5.27 6.14 -7.18
N PRO A 23 5.92 6.84 -8.12
CA PRO A 23 7.29 6.60 -8.54
C PRO A 23 8.27 7.33 -7.63
N PHE A 24 9.41 6.71 -7.36
CA PHE A 24 10.48 7.32 -6.56
C PHE A 24 11.83 6.62 -6.82
N PRO A 25 12.97 7.26 -6.49
CA PRO A 25 14.28 6.60 -6.48
C PRO A 25 14.40 5.58 -5.35
N ALA A 26 14.85 4.35 -5.64
CA ALA A 26 15.13 3.33 -4.60
C ALA A 26 16.06 3.87 -3.49
N GLN A 27 16.98 4.75 -3.88
CA GLN A 27 17.93 5.44 -3.03
C GLN A 27 17.22 6.23 -1.92
N THR A 28 16.05 6.82 -2.17
CA THR A 28 15.27 7.55 -1.15
C THR A 28 14.88 6.64 0.01
N TYR A 29 14.44 5.41 -0.25
CA TYR A 29 14.19 4.44 0.82
C TYR A 29 15.48 4.08 1.56
N ASN A 30 16.54 3.80 0.79
CA ASN A 30 17.82 3.37 1.35
C ASN A 30 18.46 4.43 2.26
N THR A 31 18.23 5.71 2.01
CA THR A 31 18.77 6.80 2.83
C THR A 31 17.86 7.19 4.00
N THR A 32 16.54 7.20 3.81
CA THR A 32 15.59 7.73 4.82
C THR A 32 15.07 6.68 5.79
N CYS A 33 14.84 5.45 5.31
CA CYS A 33 14.20 4.39 6.11
C CYS A 33 15.22 3.49 6.82
N LEU A 34 16.42 3.32 6.25
CA LEU A 34 17.44 2.43 6.81
C LEU A 34 18.26 3.07 7.95
N THR A 35 18.52 4.37 7.85
CA THR A 35 19.43 5.09 8.77
C THR A 35 18.83 5.33 10.15
N SER A 36 17.51 5.26 10.27
CA SER A 36 16.79 5.65 11.46
C SER A 36 16.25 4.48 12.28
N THR A 37 16.17 3.25 11.72
CA THR A 37 15.29 2.23 12.30
C THR A 37 15.81 0.79 12.19
N ALA A 38 15.97 0.18 13.35
CA ALA A 38 16.01 -1.25 13.51
C ALA A 38 14.59 -1.84 13.37
N ASN A 39 14.47 -3.08 12.87
CA ASN A 39 13.28 -3.89 13.08
C ASN A 39 13.05 -4.17 14.58
N SER A 40 11.98 -4.87 14.93
CA SER A 40 11.69 -5.26 16.33
C SER A 40 12.83 -6.01 17.05
N GLN A 41 13.84 -6.50 16.30
CA GLN A 41 14.99 -7.25 16.79
C GLN A 41 16.30 -6.43 16.78
N GLY A 42 16.28 -5.13 16.47
CA GLY A 42 17.51 -4.33 16.44
C GLY A 42 18.24 -4.31 15.08
N ASN A 43 17.77 -5.07 14.08
CA ASN A 43 18.47 -5.21 12.81
C ASN A 43 18.08 -4.10 11.81
N PRO A 44 19.02 -3.57 11.02
CA PRO A 44 18.69 -2.61 9.98
C PRO A 44 17.69 -3.19 8.99
N LEU A 45 16.81 -2.36 8.45
CA LEU A 45 15.87 -2.79 7.42
C LEU A 45 16.63 -3.22 6.14
N PRO A 46 16.12 -4.17 5.34
CA PRO A 46 16.79 -4.60 4.11
C PRO A 46 16.76 -3.50 3.04
N PRO A 47 17.90 -3.14 2.42
CA PRO A 47 17.94 -2.13 1.36
C PRO A 47 17.21 -2.61 0.10
N LEU A 48 16.72 -1.66 -0.69
CA LEU A 48 16.24 -1.92 -2.04
C LEU A 48 17.41 -2.10 -3.01
N PRO A 49 17.29 -2.99 -4.02
CA PRO A 49 18.31 -3.12 -5.05
C PRO A 49 18.43 -1.82 -5.85
N THR A 50 19.65 -1.41 -6.16
CA THR A 50 19.90 -0.20 -6.95
C THR A 50 20.37 -0.49 -8.37
N PHE A 51 20.66 -1.75 -8.71
CA PHE A 51 21.18 -2.15 -10.02
C PHE A 51 22.35 -1.29 -10.52
N SER A 52 23.18 -0.79 -9.58
CA SER A 52 24.28 0.13 -9.84
C SER A 52 23.88 1.46 -10.53
N ARG A 53 22.60 1.83 -10.49
CA ARG A 53 22.06 3.10 -10.98
C ARG A 53 22.27 4.22 -9.97
N LYS A 54 22.28 5.46 -10.45
CA LYS A 54 22.34 6.64 -9.58
C LYS A 54 20.99 6.89 -8.92
N SER A 55 19.92 6.73 -9.68
CA SER A 55 18.53 6.88 -9.28
C SER A 55 17.74 5.73 -9.88
N THR A 56 17.44 4.69 -9.10
CA THR A 56 16.79 3.47 -9.60
C THR A 56 15.29 3.63 -9.52
N LEU A 57 14.57 3.41 -10.61
CA LEU A 57 13.12 3.51 -10.61
C LEU A 57 12.49 2.48 -9.67
N SER A 58 11.77 2.99 -8.68
CA SER A 58 10.88 2.23 -7.81
C SER A 58 9.46 2.77 -7.92
N LEU A 59 8.48 1.89 -7.74
CA LEU A 59 7.06 2.20 -7.73
C LEU A 59 6.47 1.68 -6.43
N LEU A 60 5.88 2.57 -5.63
CA LEU A 60 4.97 2.19 -4.56
C LEU A 60 3.60 1.91 -5.21
N VAL A 61 3.11 0.68 -5.05
CA VAL A 61 1.84 0.24 -5.60
C VAL A 61 0.85 0.03 -4.46
N ALA A 62 -0.30 0.68 -4.58
CA ALA A 62 -1.38 0.70 -3.62
C ALA A 62 -2.74 0.71 -4.34
N ASN A 63 -3.81 0.62 -3.57
CA ASN A 63 -5.16 0.70 -4.12
C ASN A 63 -6.12 1.45 -3.19
N THR A 64 -7.14 2.06 -3.78
CA THR A 64 -8.36 2.51 -3.09
C THR A 64 -9.42 1.39 -3.10
N LYS A 65 -10.67 1.70 -2.76
CA LYS A 65 -11.80 0.79 -2.96
C LYS A 65 -12.02 0.36 -4.43
N HIS A 66 -11.36 0.99 -5.40
CA HIS A 66 -11.41 0.62 -6.82
C HIS A 66 -11.08 -0.86 -7.06
N LEU A 67 -10.14 -1.43 -6.29
CA LEU A 67 -9.76 -2.84 -6.37
C LEU A 67 -10.91 -3.81 -6.13
N TRP A 68 -11.83 -3.46 -5.23
CA TRP A 68 -12.80 -4.42 -4.68
C TRP A 68 -13.68 -5.10 -5.73
N PRO A 69 -14.44 -4.38 -6.58
CA PRO A 69 -15.27 -5.02 -7.60
C PRO A 69 -14.46 -5.84 -8.61
N ILE A 70 -13.23 -5.42 -8.93
CA ILE A 70 -12.35 -6.11 -9.88
C ILE A 70 -11.89 -7.44 -9.28
N PHE A 71 -11.42 -7.42 -8.04
CA PHE A 71 -11.05 -8.62 -7.30
C PHE A 71 -12.24 -9.58 -7.14
N LEU A 72 -13.44 -9.08 -6.81
CA LEU A 72 -14.62 -9.94 -6.71
C LEU A 72 -14.98 -10.63 -8.04
N SER A 73 -14.84 -9.91 -9.16
CA SER A 73 -15.04 -10.49 -10.50
C SER A 73 -14.03 -11.61 -10.78
N TYR A 74 -12.75 -11.37 -10.46
CA TYR A 74 -11.70 -12.39 -10.56
C TYR A 74 -11.98 -13.59 -9.66
N TYR A 75 -12.30 -13.37 -8.38
CA TYR A 75 -12.58 -14.42 -7.41
C TYR A 75 -13.74 -15.32 -7.85
N LYS A 76 -14.83 -14.73 -8.35
CA LYS A 76 -16.03 -15.46 -8.82
C LYS A 76 -15.77 -16.28 -10.09
N SER A 77 -14.86 -15.81 -10.96
CA SER A 77 -14.54 -16.47 -12.23
C SER A 77 -13.39 -17.48 -12.14
N SER A 78 -12.62 -17.48 -11.06
CA SER A 78 -11.41 -18.29 -10.89
C SER A 78 -11.56 -19.38 -9.83
N PRO A 79 -11.69 -20.67 -10.23
CA PRO A 79 -11.74 -21.78 -9.27
C PRO A 79 -10.51 -21.84 -8.35
N SER A 80 -9.33 -21.50 -8.85
CA SER A 80 -8.10 -21.47 -8.04
C SER A 80 -8.14 -20.37 -6.98
N ALA A 81 -8.74 -19.21 -7.29
CA ALA A 81 -8.91 -18.16 -6.29
C ALA A 81 -9.84 -18.59 -5.15
N ARG A 82 -10.90 -19.34 -5.45
CA ARG A 82 -11.83 -19.83 -4.41
C ARG A 82 -11.22 -20.88 -3.49
N ALA A 83 -10.20 -21.59 -3.96
CA ALA A 83 -9.45 -22.59 -3.21
C ALA A 83 -8.24 -22.01 -2.45
N ALA A 84 -7.87 -20.76 -2.70
CA ALA A 84 -6.71 -20.12 -2.10
C ALA A 84 -6.95 -19.71 -0.63
N THR A 85 -5.90 -19.78 0.19
CA THR A 85 -5.91 -19.31 1.57
C THR A 85 -6.00 -17.78 1.65
N ASP A 86 -5.21 -17.09 0.81
CA ASP A 86 -5.12 -15.63 0.76
C ASP A 86 -5.41 -15.14 -0.67
N PRO A 87 -6.67 -15.28 -1.15
CA PRO A 87 -7.00 -15.09 -2.57
C PRO A 87 -6.72 -13.69 -3.10
N LEU A 88 -6.79 -12.68 -2.23
CA LEU A 88 -6.46 -11.32 -2.62
C LEU A 88 -4.96 -11.13 -2.80
N ASP A 89 -4.14 -11.69 -1.92
CA ASP A 89 -2.68 -11.56 -2.02
C ASP A 89 -2.20 -12.32 -3.26
N ASP A 90 -2.72 -13.53 -3.51
CA ASP A 90 -2.45 -14.30 -4.73
C ASP A 90 -2.86 -13.54 -6.01
N TYR A 91 -4.01 -12.85 -5.98
CA TYR A 91 -4.44 -12.00 -7.09
C TYR A 91 -3.45 -10.87 -7.36
N ILE A 92 -3.01 -10.16 -6.31
CA ILE A 92 -2.06 -9.06 -6.43
C ILE A 92 -0.70 -9.56 -6.97
N ASP A 93 -0.18 -10.63 -6.39
CA ASP A 93 1.12 -11.20 -6.76
C ASP A 93 1.15 -11.65 -8.21
N SER A 94 0.13 -12.41 -8.62
CA SER A 94 0.00 -12.91 -9.99
C SER A 94 -0.21 -11.79 -11.00
N THR A 95 -1.02 -10.78 -10.65
CA THR A 95 -1.27 -9.61 -11.49
C THR A 95 0.00 -8.82 -11.74
N ILE A 96 0.70 -8.40 -10.67
CA ILE A 96 1.91 -7.58 -10.81
C ILE A 96 3.00 -8.36 -11.54
N THR A 97 3.19 -9.64 -11.20
CA THR A 97 4.16 -10.50 -11.88
C THR A 97 3.88 -10.64 -13.38
N THR A 98 2.61 -10.81 -13.76
CA THR A 98 2.21 -10.93 -15.16
C THR A 98 2.43 -9.63 -15.91
N LEU A 99 2.00 -8.50 -15.34
CA LEU A 99 2.17 -7.18 -15.98
C LEU A 99 3.64 -6.81 -16.14
N LEU A 100 4.49 -7.12 -15.16
CA LEU A 100 5.94 -6.90 -15.29
C LEU A 100 6.54 -7.71 -16.43
N LYS A 101 6.18 -8.98 -16.57
CA LYS A 101 6.65 -9.82 -17.69
C LYS A 101 6.15 -9.31 -19.04
N THR A 102 4.92 -8.80 -19.10
CA THR A 102 4.33 -8.26 -20.34
C THR A 102 5.02 -6.98 -20.79
N HIS A 103 5.19 -6.02 -19.88
CA HIS A 103 5.68 -4.68 -20.22
C HIS A 103 7.20 -4.54 -20.17
N PHE A 104 7.87 -5.37 -19.37
CA PHE A 104 9.30 -5.31 -19.12
C PHE A 104 9.99 -6.71 -19.18
N PRO A 105 9.79 -7.50 -20.24
CA PRO A 105 10.24 -8.90 -20.31
C PRO A 105 11.75 -9.10 -20.19
N SER A 106 12.55 -8.07 -20.52
CA SER A 106 14.02 -8.13 -20.50
C SER A 106 14.63 -7.16 -19.49
N THR A 107 13.83 -6.53 -18.64
CA THR A 107 14.31 -5.61 -17.61
C THR A 107 14.37 -6.35 -16.28
N PRO A 108 15.54 -6.44 -15.63
CA PRO A 108 15.62 -6.94 -14.26
C PRO A 108 14.67 -6.17 -13.35
N ALA A 109 13.86 -6.90 -12.59
CA ALA A 109 12.88 -6.33 -11.68
C ALA A 109 12.85 -7.12 -10.38
N THR A 110 12.52 -6.45 -9.28
CA THR A 110 12.22 -7.07 -7.99
C THR A 110 10.93 -6.49 -7.47
N THR A 111 10.07 -7.35 -6.93
CA THR A 111 8.85 -6.93 -6.22
C THR A 111 8.97 -7.33 -4.77
N ARG A 112 8.52 -6.48 -3.85
CA ARG A 112 8.33 -6.79 -2.42
C ARG A 112 6.88 -6.49 -2.04
N TYR A 113 6.21 -7.39 -1.34
CA TYR A 113 4.80 -7.27 -0.99
C TYR A 113 4.61 -6.88 0.47
N THR A 114 3.42 -6.39 0.83
CA THR A 114 3.14 -6.00 2.22
C THR A 114 3.18 -7.15 3.23
N HIS A 115 3.02 -8.39 2.77
CA HIS A 115 3.14 -9.59 3.60
C HIS A 115 4.58 -10.15 3.63
N ASP A 116 5.53 -9.59 2.87
CA ASP A 116 6.93 -10.03 2.91
C ASP A 116 7.56 -9.70 4.28
N THR A 117 8.39 -10.63 4.78
CA THR A 117 9.12 -10.50 6.04
C THR A 117 10.62 -10.75 5.84
N GLY A 118 11.43 -10.63 6.89
CA GLY A 118 12.88 -10.89 6.85
C GLY A 118 13.60 -9.99 5.84
N ASP A 119 14.44 -10.58 4.99
CA ASP A 119 15.28 -9.86 4.01
C ASP A 119 14.48 -9.18 2.89
N ARG A 120 13.18 -9.47 2.80
CA ARG A 120 12.26 -8.86 1.84
C ARG A 120 11.35 -7.81 2.47
N PHE A 121 11.45 -7.60 3.78
CA PHE A 121 10.62 -6.63 4.49
C PHE A 121 10.82 -5.20 3.96
N VAL A 122 9.72 -4.44 3.90
CA VAL A 122 9.70 -3.01 3.59
C VAL A 122 8.80 -2.31 4.60
N HIS A 123 9.28 -1.21 5.19
CA HIS A 123 8.45 -0.39 6.05
C HIS A 123 7.57 0.58 5.22
N PHE A 124 6.55 0.05 4.56
CA PHE A 124 5.70 0.78 3.60
C PHE A 124 5.17 2.13 4.11
N GLN A 125 4.76 2.23 5.37
CA GLN A 125 4.24 3.47 5.94
C GLN A 125 5.29 4.60 6.00
N ARG A 126 6.52 4.28 6.43
CA ARG A 126 7.64 5.24 6.47
C ARG A 126 8.07 5.62 5.07
N LEU A 127 8.17 4.63 4.18
CA LEU A 127 8.45 4.88 2.77
C LEU A 127 7.45 5.88 2.19
N ALA A 128 6.15 5.60 2.32
CA ALA A 128 5.07 6.45 1.82
C ALA A 128 5.16 7.88 2.36
N HIS A 129 5.56 8.04 3.62
CA HIS A 129 5.78 9.34 4.23
C HIS A 129 6.97 10.08 3.61
N HIS A 130 8.11 9.41 3.47
CA HIS A 130 9.32 10.04 2.95
C HIS A 130 9.28 10.34 1.46
N ILE A 131 8.40 9.69 0.69
CA ILE A 131 8.22 9.98 -0.74
C ILE A 131 7.06 10.94 -1.03
N GLY A 132 6.35 11.44 -0.01
CA GLY A 132 5.23 12.37 -0.21
C GLY A 132 3.86 11.71 -0.45
N PHE A 133 3.77 10.38 -0.45
CA PHE A 133 2.53 9.67 -0.82
C PHE A 133 1.44 9.78 0.25
N ALA A 134 1.77 9.54 1.51
CA ALA A 134 0.80 9.61 2.61
C ALA A 134 1.48 10.01 3.91
N HIS A 135 0.78 10.80 4.74
CA HIS A 135 1.26 11.13 6.07
C HIS A 135 1.27 9.87 6.93
N TYR A 136 2.37 9.57 7.61
CA TYR A 136 2.46 8.48 8.56
C TYR A 136 2.67 9.07 9.94
N ASN A 137 1.72 8.82 10.84
CA ASN A 137 1.86 9.16 12.24
C ASN A 137 2.50 7.97 12.97
N PRO A 138 3.77 8.05 13.41
CA PRO A 138 4.48 6.93 14.02
C PRO A 138 3.97 6.58 15.42
N THR A 139 3.29 7.50 16.10
CA THR A 139 2.68 7.27 17.42
C THR A 139 1.37 6.49 17.28
N LEU A 140 0.62 6.77 16.22
CA LEU A 140 -0.68 6.15 15.96
C LEU A 140 -0.62 4.98 14.98
N PHE A 141 0.56 4.68 14.42
CA PHE A 141 0.78 3.61 13.44
C PHE A 141 -0.20 3.66 12.25
N LEU A 142 -0.67 4.85 11.87
CA LEU A 142 -1.69 5.06 10.84
C LEU A 142 -1.14 5.96 9.74
N SER A 143 -1.41 5.58 8.49
CA SER A 143 -1.14 6.41 7.33
C SER A 143 -2.42 7.03 6.79
N VAL A 144 -2.39 8.32 6.50
CA VAL A 144 -3.52 9.09 5.96
C VAL A 144 -3.07 9.79 4.68
N HIS A 145 -3.73 9.48 3.57
CA HIS A 145 -3.53 10.13 2.28
C HIS A 145 -4.40 11.40 2.21
N GLU A 146 -3.89 12.46 1.59
CA GLU A 146 -4.59 13.76 1.53
C GLU A 146 -5.98 13.66 0.88
N GLN A 147 -6.07 13.02 -0.28
CA GLN A 147 -7.32 12.78 -1.01
C GLN A 147 -8.17 11.61 -0.48
N TYR A 148 -7.56 10.46 -0.20
CA TYR A 148 -8.29 9.21 0.09
C TYR A 148 -8.50 8.97 1.59
N GLY A 149 -7.99 9.85 2.45
CA GLY A 149 -7.94 9.61 3.89
C GLY A 149 -7.15 8.33 4.21
N PRO A 150 -7.53 7.55 5.21
CA PRO A 150 -6.91 6.26 5.48
C PRO A 150 -7.44 5.13 4.57
N TRP A 151 -8.38 5.40 3.66
CA TRP A 151 -9.11 4.38 2.88
C TRP A 151 -8.37 3.95 1.61
N PHE A 152 -7.14 3.49 1.83
CA PHE A 152 -6.31 2.83 0.84
C PHE A 152 -5.51 1.72 1.51
N ALA A 153 -4.87 0.87 0.71
CA ALA A 153 -3.93 -0.14 1.18
C ALA A 153 -2.67 -0.16 0.31
N PHE A 154 -1.51 -0.22 0.95
CA PHE A 154 -0.27 -0.60 0.27
C PHE A 154 -0.38 -2.05 -0.18
N ARG A 155 0.26 -2.40 -1.31
CA ARG A 155 0.26 -3.76 -1.84
C ARG A 155 1.65 -4.25 -2.16
N ALA A 156 2.39 -3.46 -2.92
CA ALA A 156 3.68 -3.86 -3.40
C ALA A 156 4.62 -2.68 -3.59
N LEU A 157 5.88 -3.03 -3.68
CA LEU A 157 6.96 -2.19 -4.08
C LEU A 157 7.64 -2.87 -5.26
N VAL A 158 7.67 -2.20 -6.40
CA VAL A 158 8.34 -2.70 -7.62
C VAL A 158 9.60 -1.88 -7.82
N VAL A 159 10.74 -2.53 -8.02
CA VAL A 159 12.01 -1.90 -8.37
C VAL A 159 12.45 -2.42 -9.73
N LEU A 160 12.69 -1.52 -10.67
CA LEU A 160 13.07 -1.82 -12.04
C LEU A 160 14.51 -1.38 -12.27
N ASP A 161 15.31 -2.15 -13.01
CA ASP A 161 16.62 -1.72 -13.51
C ASP A 161 16.46 -0.68 -14.65
N ILE A 162 15.95 0.48 -14.26
CA ILE A 162 15.66 1.64 -15.10
C ILE A 162 16.08 2.87 -14.29
N GLU A 163 16.69 3.85 -14.95
CA GLU A 163 16.99 5.13 -14.32
C GLU A 163 15.68 5.91 -14.08
N PHE A 164 15.48 6.39 -12.85
CA PHE A 164 14.40 7.31 -12.50
C PHE A 164 14.72 8.71 -13.04
N GLU A 165 13.82 9.20 -13.89
CA GLU A 165 13.87 10.53 -14.49
C GLU A 165 12.64 11.32 -14.03
N GLU A 166 12.83 12.31 -13.14
CA GLU A 166 11.73 13.05 -12.49
C GLU A 166 10.75 13.69 -13.48
N ASN A 167 11.29 14.31 -14.54
CA ASN A 167 10.53 14.96 -15.61
C ASN A 167 9.63 14.02 -16.44
N VAL A 168 9.76 12.70 -16.29
CA VAL A 168 8.89 11.73 -16.99
C VAL A 168 7.55 11.59 -16.29
N TRP A 169 7.53 11.80 -14.99
CA TRP A 169 6.38 11.53 -14.14
C TRP A 169 5.39 12.69 -14.07
N ASP A 170 5.83 13.87 -14.47
CA ASP A 170 5.03 15.09 -14.44
C ASP A 170 3.71 14.96 -15.22
N ASP A 171 3.74 14.22 -16.34
CA ASP A 171 2.58 13.99 -17.21
C ASP A 171 1.87 12.65 -16.92
N MET A 172 2.44 11.80 -16.07
CA MET A 172 1.93 10.45 -15.80
C MET A 172 1.28 10.30 -14.43
N LEU A 173 1.56 11.21 -13.49
CA LEU A 173 0.97 11.18 -12.16
C LEU A 173 -0.35 11.93 -12.12
N ILE A 174 -1.36 11.27 -11.54
CA ILE A 174 -2.68 11.87 -11.27
C ILE A 174 -2.55 12.96 -10.20
N THR A 175 -1.66 12.78 -9.23
CA THR A 175 -1.43 13.73 -8.13
C THR A 175 0.04 13.77 -7.76
N LYS A 176 0.63 14.97 -7.75
CA LYS A 176 1.96 15.22 -7.20
C LYS A 176 1.85 15.54 -5.71
N PRO A 177 2.84 15.17 -4.90
CA PRO A 177 2.85 15.55 -3.50
C PRO A 177 3.04 17.06 -3.40
N THR A 178 2.25 17.70 -2.55
CA THR A 178 2.39 19.13 -2.25
C THR A 178 3.53 19.38 -1.26
N HIS A 179 3.82 18.40 -0.40
CA HIS A 179 4.89 18.42 0.61
C HIS A 179 5.59 17.06 0.72
N ILE A 180 6.90 17.08 0.97
CA ILE A 180 7.72 15.89 1.23
C ILE A 180 8.58 16.14 2.49
N PRO A 181 8.31 15.46 3.62
CA PRO A 181 7.18 14.55 3.84
C PRO A 181 5.83 15.29 3.87
N PRO A 182 4.71 14.59 3.68
CA PRO A 182 3.38 15.21 3.69
C PRO A 182 2.97 15.59 5.11
N LEU A 183 2.33 16.76 5.23
CA LEU A 183 1.75 17.24 6.49
C LEU A 183 0.60 16.32 6.94
N ASP A 184 0.29 16.31 8.24
CA ASP A 184 -0.89 15.59 8.74
C ASP A 184 -2.13 16.20 8.09
N PRO A 185 -2.93 15.41 7.33
CA PRO A 185 -4.13 15.93 6.73
C PRO A 185 -5.17 16.34 7.78
N VAL A 186 -5.21 15.71 8.95
CA VAL A 186 -6.28 15.83 9.94
C VAL A 186 -5.74 16.15 11.35
N PRO A 187 -4.96 17.22 11.53
CA PRO A 187 -4.28 17.50 12.80
C PRO A 187 -5.28 17.73 13.95
N ASP A 188 -6.45 18.31 13.66
CA ASP A 188 -7.49 18.59 14.66
C ASP A 188 -8.21 17.32 15.15
N GLN A 189 -8.04 16.18 14.46
CA GLN A 189 -8.67 14.91 14.82
C GLN A 189 -7.74 14.00 15.64
N LEU A 190 -6.51 14.45 15.95
CA LEU A 190 -5.47 13.63 16.56
C LEU A 190 -5.93 12.93 17.85
N GLU A 191 -6.61 13.64 18.74
CA GLU A 191 -7.10 13.09 20.01
C GLU A 191 -8.17 12.02 19.81
N ALA A 192 -9.08 12.20 18.84
CA ALA A 192 -10.10 11.23 18.52
C ALA A 192 -9.50 9.95 17.92
N VAL A 193 -8.52 10.09 17.00
CA VAL A 193 -7.80 8.95 16.43
C VAL A 193 -7.01 8.23 17.52
N LYS A 194 -6.31 8.96 18.38
CA LYS A 194 -5.53 8.41 19.50
C LYS A 194 -6.41 7.60 20.46
N PHE A 195 -7.57 8.13 20.83
CA PHE A 195 -8.53 7.45 21.70
C PHE A 195 -8.94 6.07 21.17
N HIS A 196 -9.15 5.94 19.87
CA HIS A 196 -9.48 4.65 19.24
C HIS A 196 -8.25 3.73 19.10
N MET A 197 -7.09 4.26 18.74
CA MET A 197 -5.85 3.48 18.63
C MET A 197 -5.39 2.91 19.98
N ASP A 198 -5.51 3.68 21.06
CA ASP A 198 -5.18 3.22 22.42
C ASP A 198 -6.04 2.01 22.82
N ARG A 199 -7.33 2.02 22.47
CA ARG A 199 -8.22 0.86 22.70
C ARG A 199 -7.87 -0.33 21.82
N PHE A 200 -7.51 -0.10 20.56
CA PHE A 200 -7.05 -1.16 19.67
C PHE A 200 -5.83 -1.88 20.26
N PHE A 201 -4.80 -1.13 20.70
CA PHE A 201 -3.61 -1.71 21.30
C PHE A 201 -3.86 -2.37 22.66
N ALA A 202 -4.67 -1.74 23.52
CA ALA A 202 -5.05 -2.34 24.80
C ALA A 202 -5.78 -3.68 24.62
N ALA A 203 -6.66 -3.79 23.63
CA ALA A 203 -7.34 -5.04 23.30
C ALA A 203 -6.40 -6.10 22.69
N ALA A 204 -5.35 -5.67 21.97
CA ALA A 204 -4.37 -6.58 21.36
C ALA A 204 -3.38 -7.18 22.37
N GLN A 205 -3.06 -6.49 23.48
CA GLN A 205 -2.10 -6.98 24.48
C GLN A 205 -2.57 -8.23 25.27
N GLY A 206 -3.84 -8.64 25.12
CA GLY A 206 -4.42 -9.74 25.89
C GLY A 206 -4.57 -11.09 25.16
N TYR A 207 -4.40 -11.15 23.83
CA TYR A 207 -4.78 -12.32 23.02
C TYR A 207 -3.99 -12.45 21.71
N ASP A 208 -3.93 -13.66 21.15
CA ASP A 208 -3.52 -13.85 19.74
C ASP A 208 -4.50 -13.10 18.82
N ASN A 209 -3.95 -12.30 17.91
CA ASN A 209 -4.49 -11.04 17.36
C ASN A 209 -5.74 -11.18 16.47
N ARG A 210 -6.42 -12.34 16.47
CA ARG A 210 -7.48 -12.69 15.50
C ARG A 210 -8.77 -13.19 16.13
N ALA A 211 -8.83 -13.34 17.46
CA ALA A 211 -9.99 -13.89 18.17
C ALA A 211 -10.93 -12.84 18.78
N HIS A 212 -10.74 -11.55 18.53
CA HIS A 212 -11.54 -10.49 19.15
C HIS A 212 -11.96 -9.40 18.16
N GLU A 213 -13.08 -8.75 18.45
CA GLU A 213 -13.64 -7.61 17.70
C GLU A 213 -12.79 -6.33 17.81
N ASN A 214 -11.50 -6.41 18.18
CA ASN A 214 -10.62 -5.24 18.35
C ASN A 214 -10.50 -4.40 17.06
N HIS A 215 -10.67 -5.03 15.90
CA HIS A 215 -10.70 -4.37 14.60
C HIS A 215 -11.73 -3.24 14.50
N VAL A 216 -12.81 -3.26 15.29
CA VAL A 216 -13.79 -2.16 15.33
C VAL A 216 -13.16 -0.85 15.81
N HIS A 217 -12.18 -0.91 16.71
CA HIS A 217 -11.44 0.27 17.17
C HIS A 217 -10.49 0.79 16.08
N LEU A 218 -9.88 -0.10 15.31
CA LEU A 218 -9.04 0.28 14.17
C LEU A 218 -9.88 0.93 13.05
N ILE A 219 -11.09 0.42 12.79
CA ILE A 219 -12.06 1.02 11.87
C ILE A 219 -12.49 2.40 12.39
N ALA A 220 -12.82 2.52 13.67
CA ALA A 220 -13.20 3.79 14.27
C ALA A 220 -12.08 4.85 14.23
N ALA A 221 -10.82 4.44 14.42
CA ALA A 221 -9.66 5.33 14.26
C ALA A 221 -9.55 5.86 12.82
N ARG A 222 -9.80 5.00 11.83
CA ARG A 222 -9.84 5.40 10.41
C ARG A 222 -11.01 6.34 10.11
N ASP A 223 -12.20 6.03 10.63
CA ASP A 223 -13.36 6.91 10.49
C ASP A 223 -13.09 8.29 11.11
N ALA A 224 -12.46 8.35 12.29
CA ALA A 224 -12.06 9.61 12.93
C ALA A 224 -11.01 10.39 12.13
N SER A 225 -10.10 9.70 11.43
CA SER A 225 -9.09 10.34 10.57
C SER A 225 -9.61 10.64 9.14
N THR A 226 -10.92 10.54 8.89
CA THR A 226 -11.52 10.73 7.56
C THR A 226 -12.14 12.12 7.45
N LYS A 227 -11.58 12.96 6.58
CA LYS A 227 -12.20 14.24 6.19
C LYS A 227 -13.53 14.00 5.48
N ASP A 228 -14.42 14.99 5.53
CA ASP A 228 -15.69 14.95 4.79
C ASP A 228 -15.47 14.72 3.28
N SER A 229 -14.45 15.36 2.69
CA SER A 229 -14.07 15.18 1.29
C SER A 229 -13.52 13.79 0.94
N ALA A 230 -13.19 12.97 1.94
CA ALA A 230 -12.66 11.62 1.73
C ALA A 230 -13.67 10.51 2.08
N ARG A 231 -14.85 10.86 2.64
CA ARG A 231 -15.86 9.89 3.08
C ARG A 231 -16.31 8.95 1.97
N HIS A 232 -16.41 9.44 0.73
CA HIS A 232 -16.83 8.61 -0.39
C HIS A 232 -15.76 7.58 -0.80
N TYR A 233 -14.52 7.67 -0.34
CA TYR A 233 -13.51 6.63 -0.56
C TYR A 233 -13.54 5.51 0.48
N ARG A 234 -14.32 5.67 1.56
CA ARG A 234 -14.52 4.62 2.56
C ARG A 234 -14.92 3.31 1.89
N TYR A 235 -14.32 2.23 2.37
CA TYR A 235 -14.61 0.88 1.92
C TYR A 235 -16.07 0.52 2.21
N SER A 236 -16.65 -0.33 1.35
CA SER A 236 -17.97 -0.91 1.62
C SER A 236 -17.93 -1.81 2.86
N ASP A 237 -19.09 -2.07 3.45
CA ASP A 237 -19.15 -2.90 4.67
C ASP A 237 -18.64 -4.33 4.43
N ASP A 238 -18.92 -4.92 3.26
CA ASP A 238 -18.38 -6.23 2.89
C ASP A 238 -16.85 -6.19 2.71
N GLN A 239 -16.32 -5.12 2.09
CA GLN A 239 -14.88 -4.95 1.95
C GLN A 239 -14.19 -4.77 3.31
N ILE A 240 -14.79 -3.98 4.21
CA ILE A 240 -14.30 -3.81 5.59
C ILE A 240 -14.32 -5.17 6.30
N ARG A 241 -15.46 -5.86 6.29
CA ARG A 241 -15.60 -7.18 6.93
C ARG A 241 -14.52 -8.13 6.43
N TYR A 242 -14.32 -8.25 5.12
CA TYR A 242 -13.25 -9.08 4.57
C TYR A 242 -11.86 -8.67 5.05
N HIS A 243 -11.49 -7.39 4.96
CA HIS A 243 -10.12 -6.96 5.29
C HIS A 243 -9.77 -7.07 6.77
N TYR A 244 -10.75 -6.90 7.66
CA TYR A 244 -10.51 -6.85 9.10
C TYR A 244 -10.78 -8.18 9.83
N THR A 245 -11.61 -9.06 9.26
CA THR A 245 -11.93 -10.36 9.88
C THR A 245 -11.53 -11.56 9.03
N LYS A 246 -11.09 -11.34 7.78
CA LYS A 246 -10.81 -12.40 6.80
C LYS A 246 -12.03 -13.28 6.50
N ASP A 247 -13.24 -12.78 6.75
CA ASP A 247 -14.47 -13.50 6.45
C ASP A 247 -14.68 -13.60 4.94
N VAL A 248 -14.36 -14.78 4.39
CA VAL A 248 -14.51 -15.07 2.96
C VAL A 248 -15.96 -15.20 2.51
N SER A 249 -16.94 -15.36 3.42
CA SER A 249 -18.36 -15.49 3.04
C SER A 249 -18.91 -14.24 2.36
N VAL A 250 -18.28 -13.09 2.57
CA VAL A 250 -18.67 -11.83 1.91
C VAL A 250 -18.24 -11.79 0.44
N LEU A 251 -17.27 -12.62 0.02
CA LEU A 251 -16.80 -12.66 -1.37
C LEU A 251 -17.84 -13.24 -2.33
N ASP A 252 -18.73 -14.10 -1.82
CA ASP A 252 -19.81 -14.73 -2.58
C ASP A 252 -21.12 -13.93 -2.57
N ARG A 253 -21.17 -12.79 -1.86
CA ARG A 253 -22.38 -11.93 -1.82
C ARG A 253 -22.63 -11.24 -3.16
N LYS A 254 -23.91 -10.93 -3.41
CA LYS A 254 -24.40 -10.32 -4.64
C LYS A 254 -24.11 -8.83 -4.67
#